data_AF-A0A9D2P0Y8-F1
#
_entry.id   AF-A0A9D2P0Y8-F1
#
_cell.length_a   1.000
_cell.length_b   1.000
_cell.length_c   1.000
_cell.angle_alpha   90.00
_cell.angle_beta   90.00
_cell.angle_gamma   90.00
#
_symmetry.space_group_name_H-M   'P 1'
#
loop_
_entity.id
_entity.type
_entity.pdbx_description
1 polymer ?
#
loop_
_entity_poly.entity_id
_entity_poly.type
_entity_poly.pdbx_seq_one_letter_code
_entity_poly.pdbx_strand_id
1 'polypeptide(L)'
;MEPIQAQMVFCCAEQWMGGRCWQIEPWGDGLRLDCGRATTGVYCMEAVDSGENGFCWSRAVVEADLPPDTALRVYAYASDSRSWGEWSDLDEAIRGLEGDPLPVLREVFGPPAAESGDFFIRPQGRYLWLMFELAATGSASPVIRALRLWMRGDHMVDYLPAIYQEEDFTRRFLSIFNSMYADMERAIDGLPGQMDYEHTSGALLRYLASWVCVEGGDSEEALRARIRTALPDYESRYTVEGVRRSVRRLTGREPILIEHFQVSPNRPDCGDPELYRRLYGEDPYRFFVLLPEDTFSSQREREAFQRDMEELIPAGMSMQMVQLKSCIQLDWHTYLGVNSRVGGYVPAAIDEQVTIHYDTTIGGASHE
;
A
#
# COMPACT_ATOMS: atom_id res chain seq x y z
N MET A 1 -16.57 -36.44 -0.33
CA MET A 1 -15.17 -36.25 0.09
C MET A 1 -14.79 -34.86 -0.36
N GLU A 2 -14.62 -33.94 0.58
CA GLU A 2 -14.01 -32.64 0.24
C GLU A 2 -12.64 -32.90 -0.37
N PRO A 3 -12.25 -32.19 -1.45
CA PRO A 3 -10.92 -32.33 -2.01
C PRO A 3 -9.91 -31.92 -0.94
N ILE A 4 -9.02 -32.84 -0.57
CA ILE A 4 -7.87 -32.55 0.28
C ILE A 4 -7.12 -31.37 -0.37
N GLN A 5 -6.90 -30.29 0.38
CA GLN A 5 -6.19 -29.11 -0.11
C GLN A 5 -4.82 -29.53 -0.66
N ALA A 6 -4.49 -29.13 -1.89
CA ALA A 6 -3.20 -29.40 -2.50
C ALA A 6 -2.03 -28.84 -1.66
N GLN A 7 -2.27 -27.68 -1.03
CA GLN A 7 -1.32 -26.99 -0.21
C GLN A 7 -1.97 -26.49 1.09
N MET A 8 -1.28 -26.67 2.21
CA MET A 8 -1.61 -26.03 3.48
C MET A 8 -0.60 -24.93 3.78
N VAL A 9 -1.09 -23.78 4.25
CA VAL A 9 -0.26 -22.62 4.59
C VAL A 9 -0.57 -22.18 6.01
N PHE A 10 0.48 -22.08 6.83
CA PHE A 10 0.47 -21.54 8.18
C PHE A 10 1.11 -20.15 8.10
N CYS A 11 0.30 -19.10 8.16
CA CYS A 11 0.75 -17.70 8.06
C CYS A 11 -0.09 -16.75 8.92
N CYS A 12 -0.83 -17.28 9.90
CA CYS A 12 -1.64 -16.51 10.83
C CYS A 12 -1.44 -17.04 12.26
N ALA A 13 -1.51 -16.14 13.25
CA ALA A 13 -1.27 -16.48 14.66
C ALA A 13 -2.08 -17.69 15.15
N GLU A 14 -3.35 -17.78 14.77
CA GLU A 14 -4.27 -18.83 15.22
C GLU A 14 -3.83 -20.23 14.82
N GLN A 15 -3.19 -20.35 13.65
CA GLN A 15 -2.73 -21.63 13.11
C GLN A 15 -1.52 -22.17 13.89
N TRP A 16 -0.75 -21.28 14.52
CA TRP A 16 0.39 -21.64 15.35
C TRP A 16 -0.01 -22.01 16.78
N MET A 17 -1.21 -21.61 17.24
CA MET A 17 -1.64 -21.81 18.63
C MET A 17 -1.88 -23.28 19.03
N GLY A 18 -2.16 -24.15 18.06
CA GLY A 18 -2.32 -25.59 18.32
C GLY A 18 -1.02 -26.30 18.71
N GLY A 19 0.12 -25.74 18.30
CA GLY A 19 1.44 -26.28 18.62
C GLY A 19 1.93 -25.92 20.02
N ARG A 20 2.99 -26.59 20.45
CA ARG A 20 3.63 -26.39 21.74
C ARG A 20 4.92 -25.58 21.58
N CYS A 21 5.02 -24.48 22.33
CA CYS A 21 6.19 -23.60 22.33
C CYS A 21 7.03 -23.80 23.60
N TRP A 22 8.35 -23.85 23.45
CA TRP A 22 9.34 -23.74 24.52
C TRP A 22 10.33 -22.65 24.17
N GLN A 23 10.33 -21.56 24.94
CA GLN A 23 11.19 -20.37 24.70
C GLN A 23 11.01 -19.68 23.33
N ILE A 24 9.99 -20.10 22.55
CA ILE A 24 9.48 -19.40 21.37
C ILE A 24 8.12 -18.80 21.75
N GLU A 25 7.81 -17.62 21.23
CA GLU A 25 6.52 -16.97 21.42
C GLU A 25 5.88 -16.63 20.05
N PRO A 26 4.55 -16.70 19.93
CA PRO A 26 3.84 -16.13 18.80
C PRO A 26 4.14 -14.62 18.69
N TRP A 27 4.51 -14.15 17.51
CA TRP A 27 4.86 -12.75 17.26
C TRP A 27 4.25 -12.27 15.95
N GLY A 28 3.23 -11.40 16.06
CA GLY A 28 2.37 -11.07 14.92
C GLY A 28 1.72 -12.35 14.38
N ASP A 29 1.91 -12.62 13.09
CA ASP A 29 1.41 -13.81 12.42
C ASP A 29 2.38 -15.00 12.39
N GLY A 30 3.53 -14.88 13.05
CA GLY A 30 4.61 -15.87 13.04
C GLY A 30 5.06 -16.32 14.42
N LEU A 31 6.24 -16.93 14.48
CA LEU A 31 6.90 -17.42 15.69
C LEU A 31 8.27 -16.76 15.86
N ARG A 32 8.61 -16.34 17.08
CA ARG A 32 9.88 -15.66 17.37
C ARG A 32 10.60 -16.29 18.56
N LEU A 33 11.91 -16.42 18.42
CA LEU A 33 12.80 -16.63 19.56
C LEU A 33 13.31 -15.27 20.07
N ASP A 34 12.90 -14.87 21.27
CA ASP A 34 13.43 -13.66 21.92
C ASP A 34 14.85 -13.93 22.47
N CYS A 35 15.85 -13.46 21.73
CA CYS A 35 17.27 -13.63 22.09
C CYS A 35 17.65 -12.92 23.40
N GLY A 36 16.81 -12.01 23.92
CA GLY A 36 16.99 -11.41 25.24
C GLY A 36 16.62 -12.35 26.40
N ARG A 37 15.86 -13.42 26.12
CA ARG A 37 15.35 -14.37 27.12
C ARG A 37 16.02 -15.74 27.03
N ALA A 38 16.24 -16.23 25.82
CA ALA A 38 16.79 -17.56 25.58
C ALA A 38 17.67 -17.58 24.32
N THR A 39 18.68 -18.45 24.33
CA THR A 39 19.57 -18.68 23.19
C THR A 39 19.06 -19.78 22.26
N THR A 40 18.12 -20.60 22.72
CA THR A 40 17.52 -21.69 21.95
C THR A 40 16.04 -21.76 22.28
N GLY A 41 15.22 -21.98 21.26
CA GLY A 41 13.80 -22.21 21.41
C GLY A 41 13.31 -23.30 20.47
N VAL A 42 12.26 -23.98 20.90
CA VAL A 42 11.67 -25.10 20.17
C VAL A 42 10.18 -24.87 20.03
N TYR A 43 9.68 -25.14 18.84
CA TYR A 43 8.26 -25.19 18.55
C TYR A 43 7.93 -26.51 17.90
N CYS A 44 6.95 -27.23 18.46
CA CYS A 44 6.43 -28.47 17.87
C CYS A 44 4.99 -28.25 17.43
N MET A 45 4.71 -28.56 16.17
CA MET A 45 3.36 -28.52 15.63
C MET A 45 2.53 -29.71 16.11
N GLU A 46 1.22 -29.52 16.14
CA GLU A 46 0.27 -30.62 16.22
C GLU A 46 0.27 -31.42 14.91
N ALA A 47 -0.13 -32.69 14.99
CA ALA A 47 -0.20 -33.57 13.83
C ALA A 47 -1.03 -32.98 12.68
N VAL A 48 -0.42 -32.85 11.51
CA VAL A 48 -1.13 -32.58 10.26
C VAL A 48 -1.67 -33.90 9.73
N ASP A 49 -2.99 -34.03 9.58
CA ASP A 49 -3.66 -35.25 9.09
C ASP A 49 -3.95 -35.17 7.59
N SER A 50 -3.31 -36.05 6.81
CA SER A 50 -3.58 -36.21 5.38
C SER A 50 -4.87 -36.97 5.07
N GLY A 51 -5.40 -37.73 6.03
CA GLY A 51 -6.56 -38.61 5.88
C GLY A 51 -6.28 -39.97 5.21
N GLU A 52 -5.08 -40.20 4.69
CA GLU A 52 -4.69 -41.41 3.95
C GLU A 52 -3.53 -42.13 4.65
N ASN A 53 -3.62 -43.45 4.84
CA ASN A 53 -2.49 -44.23 5.35
C ASN A 53 -1.40 -44.38 4.29
N GLY A 54 -0.13 -44.35 4.69
CA GLY A 54 1.03 -44.42 3.81
C GLY A 54 1.23 -43.15 2.97
N PHE A 55 0.69 -42.02 3.42
CA PHE A 55 0.75 -40.77 2.65
C PHE A 55 2.19 -40.31 2.43
N CYS A 56 2.51 -40.00 1.17
CA CYS A 56 3.81 -39.48 0.78
C CYS A 56 3.82 -37.96 0.82
N TRP A 57 4.33 -37.41 1.91
CA TRP A 57 4.60 -35.97 2.01
C TRP A 57 5.67 -35.55 1.00
N SER A 58 5.53 -34.35 0.43
CA SER A 58 6.39 -33.90 -0.67
C SER A 58 7.42 -32.87 -0.20
N ARG A 59 7.03 -31.60 -0.14
CA ARG A 59 7.89 -30.47 0.19
C ARG A 59 7.32 -29.71 1.38
N ALA A 60 8.22 -29.13 2.16
CA ALA A 60 7.90 -28.09 3.13
C ALA A 60 8.81 -26.88 2.89
N VAL A 61 8.23 -25.68 2.98
CA VAL A 61 8.98 -24.43 2.94
C VAL A 61 8.63 -23.61 4.16
N VAL A 62 9.63 -23.30 4.96
CA VAL A 62 9.61 -22.41 6.11
C VAL A 62 10.20 -21.08 5.68
N GLU A 63 9.35 -20.06 5.61
CA GLU A 63 9.78 -18.69 5.39
C GLU A 63 10.20 -18.11 6.74
N ALA A 64 11.50 -17.83 6.91
CA ALA A 64 12.06 -17.32 8.17
C ALA A 64 13.04 -16.17 7.93
N ASP A 65 12.94 -15.14 8.76
CA ASP A 65 13.93 -14.09 8.90
C ASP A 65 15.01 -14.59 9.86
N LEU A 66 16.19 -14.89 9.31
CA LEU A 66 17.34 -15.39 10.06
C LEU A 66 18.47 -14.33 10.03
N PRO A 67 18.57 -13.47 11.05
CA PRO A 67 19.71 -12.56 11.20
C PRO A 67 21.06 -13.29 11.28
N PRO A 68 22.19 -12.59 11.13
CA PRO A 68 23.50 -13.16 11.42
C PRO A 68 23.56 -13.80 12.81
N ASP A 69 24.33 -14.87 12.95
CA ASP A 69 24.49 -15.63 14.21
C ASP A 69 23.18 -16.29 14.72
N THR A 70 22.29 -16.63 13.79
CA THR A 70 21.09 -17.43 14.05
C THR A 70 21.06 -18.67 13.16
N ALA A 71 20.38 -19.73 13.63
CA ALA A 71 20.20 -20.97 12.90
C ALA A 71 18.79 -21.52 13.08
N LEU A 72 18.27 -22.14 12.02
CA LEU A 72 17.02 -22.89 12.01
C LEU A 72 17.33 -24.36 11.72
N ARG A 73 16.85 -25.26 12.57
CA ARG A 73 16.81 -26.71 12.28
C ARG A 73 15.38 -27.16 12.23
N VAL A 74 15.05 -27.91 11.19
CA VAL A 74 13.72 -28.47 10.99
C VAL A 74 13.79 -29.97 11.12
N TYR A 75 12.87 -30.53 11.89
CA TYR A 75 12.73 -31.95 12.12
C TYR A 75 11.34 -32.39 11.67
N ALA A 76 11.26 -33.57 11.08
CA ALA A 76 10.03 -34.11 10.52
C ALA A 76 9.88 -35.57 10.91
N TYR A 77 8.70 -35.92 11.44
CA TYR A 77 8.32 -37.28 11.76
C TYR A 77 6.95 -37.56 11.15
N ALA A 78 6.78 -38.72 10.50
CA ALA A 78 5.49 -39.14 9.95
C ALA A 78 5.16 -40.58 10.34
N SER A 79 3.88 -40.85 10.57
CA SER A 79 3.37 -42.16 10.98
C SER A 79 1.90 -42.31 10.62
N ASP A 80 1.45 -43.54 10.36
CA ASP A 80 0.03 -43.86 10.15
C ASP A 80 -0.79 -43.86 11.46
N SER A 81 -0.11 -43.91 12.60
CA SER A 81 -0.70 -43.86 13.93
C SER A 81 -0.19 -42.65 14.70
N ARG A 82 -1.04 -42.09 15.57
CA ARG A 82 -0.66 -41.06 16.56
C ARG A 82 0.17 -41.60 17.72
N SER A 83 0.26 -42.93 17.88
CA SER A 83 1.05 -43.55 18.93
C SER A 83 2.55 -43.54 18.61
N TRP A 84 3.40 -43.37 19.62
CA TRP A 84 4.85 -43.52 19.50
C TRP A 84 5.40 -44.27 20.72
N GLY A 85 6.11 -45.38 20.52
CA GLY A 85 6.63 -46.20 21.62
C GLY A 85 5.52 -46.65 22.59
N GLU A 86 5.62 -46.24 23.86
CA GLU A 86 4.61 -46.50 24.89
C GLU A 86 3.49 -45.44 24.94
N TRP A 87 3.61 -44.35 24.17
CA TRP A 87 2.60 -43.28 24.15
C TRP A 87 1.46 -43.61 23.20
N SER A 88 0.23 -43.50 23.69
CA SER A 88 -0.98 -43.70 22.90
C SER A 88 -1.26 -42.55 21.92
N ASP A 89 -0.92 -41.32 22.31
CA ASP A 89 -1.08 -40.12 21.48
C ASP A 89 0.14 -39.20 21.66
N LEU A 90 0.86 -38.96 20.57
CA LEU A 90 2.08 -38.16 20.54
C LEU A 90 1.80 -36.67 20.81
N ASP A 91 0.67 -36.12 20.36
CA ASP A 91 0.33 -34.71 20.59
C ASP A 91 0.10 -34.46 22.09
N GLU A 92 -0.60 -35.38 22.76
CA GLU A 92 -0.81 -35.32 24.22
C GLU A 92 0.50 -35.48 24.99
N ALA A 93 1.34 -36.44 24.59
CA ALA A 93 2.63 -36.69 25.22
C ALA A 93 3.54 -35.44 25.13
N ILE A 94 3.64 -34.84 23.94
CA ILE A 94 4.42 -33.62 23.69
C ILE A 94 3.89 -32.44 24.52
N ARG A 95 2.56 -32.30 24.64
CA ARG A 95 1.93 -31.25 25.45
C ARG A 95 2.23 -31.40 26.95
N GLY A 96 2.35 -32.64 27.42
CA GLY A 96 2.64 -33.00 28.81
C GLY A 96 4.12 -32.94 29.21
N LEU A 97 5.04 -32.66 28.28
CA LEU A 97 6.47 -32.55 28.60
C LEU A 97 6.75 -31.32 29.49
N GLU A 98 7.39 -31.58 30.63
CA GLU A 98 7.92 -30.57 31.56
C GLU A 98 9.46 -30.55 31.51
N GLY A 99 10.06 -29.38 31.67
CA GLY A 99 11.52 -29.20 31.63
C GLY A 99 12.08 -28.96 30.23
N ASP A 100 13.30 -29.43 29.97
CA ASP A 100 13.95 -29.32 28.65
C ASP A 100 13.44 -30.44 27.71
N PRO A 101 12.67 -30.10 26.65
CA PRO A 101 12.06 -31.09 25.78
C PRO A 101 13.02 -31.65 24.72
N LEU A 102 14.18 -31.00 24.48
CA LEU A 102 15.05 -31.33 23.35
C LEU A 102 15.53 -32.78 23.31
N PRO A 103 16.00 -33.40 24.42
CA PRO A 103 16.49 -34.78 24.38
C PRO A 103 15.40 -35.76 23.94
N VAL A 104 14.19 -35.59 24.47
CA VAL A 104 13.04 -36.46 24.18
C VAL A 104 12.56 -36.24 22.74
N LEU A 105 12.40 -34.98 22.31
CA LEU A 105 11.99 -34.67 20.95
C LEU A 105 13.02 -35.14 19.90
N ARG A 106 14.32 -35.09 20.20
CA ARG A 106 15.35 -35.64 19.30
C ARG A 106 15.31 -37.16 19.19
N GLU A 107 14.87 -37.87 20.22
CA GLU A 107 14.64 -39.32 20.14
C GLU A 107 13.44 -39.65 19.25
N VAL A 108 12.36 -38.87 19.36
CA VAL A 108 11.14 -39.05 18.55
C VAL A 108 11.39 -38.72 17.08
N PHE A 109 11.94 -37.54 16.80
CA PHE A 109 12.08 -37.03 15.44
C PHE A 109 13.37 -37.47 14.74
N GLY A 110 14.38 -37.90 15.49
CA GLY A 110 15.67 -38.30 14.95
C GLY A 110 16.52 -37.11 14.47
N PRO A 111 17.40 -37.31 13.46
CA PRO A 111 18.26 -36.26 12.95
C PRO A 111 17.46 -35.15 12.23
N PRO A 112 17.99 -33.91 12.16
CA PRO A 112 17.31 -32.82 11.48
C PRO A 112 17.08 -33.17 10.00
N ALA A 113 15.86 -32.93 9.54
CA ALA A 113 15.49 -33.09 8.14
C ALA A 113 16.13 -32.02 7.27
N ALA A 114 16.31 -30.81 7.82
CA ALA A 114 16.97 -29.69 7.16
C ALA A 114 17.56 -28.68 8.15
N GLU A 115 18.58 -27.96 7.70
CA GLU A 115 19.14 -26.76 8.34
C GLU A 115 18.78 -25.48 7.56
N SER A 116 17.83 -25.60 6.63
CA SER A 116 17.31 -24.54 5.77
C SER A 116 15.78 -24.55 5.78
N GLY A 117 15.18 -23.44 5.35
CA GLY A 117 13.73 -23.33 5.30
C GLY A 117 13.05 -24.24 4.27
N ASP A 118 13.72 -24.58 3.17
CA ASP A 118 13.17 -25.41 2.10
C ASP A 118 13.74 -26.83 2.14
N PHE A 119 12.87 -27.84 2.18
CA PHE A 119 13.29 -29.25 2.22
C PHE A 119 12.22 -30.23 1.74
N PHE A 120 12.71 -31.41 1.35
CA PHE A 120 11.87 -32.56 0.99
C PHE A 120 11.56 -33.41 2.23
N ILE A 121 10.29 -33.75 2.43
CA ILE A 121 9.86 -34.58 3.55
C ILE A 121 10.05 -36.04 3.16
N ARG A 122 11.04 -36.72 3.76
CA ARG A 122 11.32 -38.13 3.49
C ARG A 122 10.35 -39.11 4.17
N PRO A 123 9.91 -38.89 5.43
CA PRO A 123 9.00 -39.80 6.11
C PRO A 123 7.63 -39.91 5.43
N GLN A 124 7.04 -41.11 5.48
CA GLN A 124 5.69 -41.40 4.97
C GLN A 124 4.76 -41.77 6.12
N GLY A 125 3.50 -41.41 6.00
CA GLY A 125 2.48 -41.77 6.97
C GLY A 125 1.33 -40.77 6.99
N ARG A 126 0.18 -41.20 7.49
CA ARG A 126 -1.04 -40.39 7.56
C ARG A 126 -0.84 -39.06 8.27
N TYR A 127 -0.15 -39.07 9.40
CA TYR A 127 0.10 -37.90 10.24
C TYR A 127 1.54 -37.42 10.06
N LEU A 128 1.72 -36.10 9.97
CA LEU A 128 3.03 -35.43 9.95
C LEU A 128 3.16 -34.49 11.14
N TRP A 129 4.25 -34.65 11.88
CA TRP A 129 4.70 -33.71 12.90
C TRP A 129 5.94 -32.97 12.41
N LEU A 130 5.96 -31.66 12.67
CA LEU A 130 7.11 -30.82 12.40
C LEU A 130 7.55 -30.12 13.67
N MET A 131 8.86 -30.05 13.85
CA MET A 131 9.50 -29.33 14.94
C MET A 131 10.52 -28.35 14.37
N PHE A 132 10.47 -27.11 14.86
CA PHE A 132 11.43 -26.06 14.56
C PHE A 132 12.28 -25.79 15.80
N GLU A 133 13.59 -25.93 15.66
CA GLU A 133 14.58 -25.50 16.64
C GLU A 133 15.24 -24.22 16.12
N LEU A 134 15.01 -23.11 16.81
CA LEU A 134 15.69 -21.84 16.57
C LEU A 134 16.84 -21.70 17.56
N ALA A 135 18.01 -21.30 17.08
CA ALA A 135 19.14 -20.94 17.91
C ALA A 135 19.63 -19.53 17.54
N ALA A 136 19.94 -18.73 18.55
CA ALA A 136 20.46 -17.38 18.38
C ALA A 136 21.58 -17.14 19.40
N THR A 137 22.76 -16.77 18.90
CA THR A 137 23.91 -16.34 19.73
C THR A 137 24.17 -14.84 19.65
N GLY A 138 23.53 -14.16 18.69
CA GLY A 138 23.60 -12.72 18.50
C GLY A 138 22.53 -11.92 19.26
N SER A 139 22.48 -10.61 19.00
CA SER A 139 21.51 -9.67 19.59
C SER A 139 20.21 -9.52 18.79
N ALA A 140 20.10 -10.19 17.65
CA ALA A 140 18.92 -10.14 16.79
C ALA A 140 18.13 -11.45 16.90
N SER A 141 16.81 -11.32 17.01
CA SER A 141 15.87 -12.44 17.20
C SER A 141 15.44 -13.03 15.85
N PRO A 142 15.59 -14.35 15.62
CA PRO A 142 15.07 -15.00 14.42
C PRO A 142 13.55 -15.15 14.49
N VAL A 143 12.89 -15.05 13.34
CA VAL A 143 11.42 -15.10 13.22
C VAL A 143 11.01 -16.05 12.09
N ILE A 144 10.17 -17.03 12.39
CA ILE A 144 9.47 -17.82 11.37
C ILE A 144 8.18 -17.08 11.01
N ARG A 145 8.01 -16.77 9.72
CA ARG A 145 6.86 -16.03 9.18
C ARG A 145 5.76 -16.95 8.70
N ALA A 146 6.13 -17.98 7.95
CA ALA A 146 5.18 -18.90 7.38
C ALA A 146 5.75 -20.31 7.24
N LEU A 147 4.87 -21.31 7.30
CA LEU A 147 5.15 -22.66 6.84
C LEU A 147 4.18 -22.99 5.70
N ARG A 148 4.69 -23.59 4.63
CA ARG A 148 3.92 -24.12 3.53
C ARG A 148 4.18 -25.60 3.39
N LEU A 149 3.11 -26.39 3.41
CA LEU A 149 3.13 -27.84 3.21
C LEU A 149 2.40 -28.20 1.94
N TRP A 150 3.08 -28.93 1.07
CA TRP A 150 2.47 -29.49 -0.13
C TRP A 150 1.99 -30.91 0.20
N MET A 151 0.67 -31.04 0.37
CA MET A 151 0.04 -32.32 0.69
C MET A 151 -0.09 -33.15 -0.58
N ARG A 152 -0.71 -32.58 -1.63
CA ARG A 152 -0.77 -33.18 -2.95
C ARG A 152 -0.32 -32.15 -3.97
N GLY A 153 0.48 -32.56 -4.93
CA GLY A 153 0.91 -31.68 -5.99
C GLY A 153 1.26 -32.50 -7.21
N ASP A 154 1.05 -31.89 -8.37
CA ASP A 154 1.57 -32.31 -9.65
C ASP A 154 3.09 -32.35 -9.57
N HIS A 155 3.64 -33.45 -9.06
CA HIS A 155 5.06 -33.66 -9.23
C HIS A 155 5.24 -33.93 -10.72
N MET A 156 6.23 -33.31 -11.35
CA MET A 156 6.47 -33.52 -12.79
C MET A 156 6.62 -35.00 -13.19
N VAL A 157 6.95 -35.87 -12.23
CA VAL A 157 6.94 -37.34 -12.38
C VAL A 157 5.56 -37.94 -12.64
N ASP A 158 4.51 -37.40 -12.03
CA ASP A 158 3.15 -37.94 -12.13
C ASP A 158 2.61 -37.85 -13.58
N TYR A 159 3.20 -36.95 -14.37
CA TYR A 159 2.95 -36.78 -15.81
C TYR A 159 3.77 -37.71 -16.71
N LEU A 160 4.76 -38.43 -16.16
CA LEU A 160 5.57 -39.37 -16.92
C LEU A 160 4.90 -40.75 -17.01
N PRO A 161 5.23 -41.59 -18.01
CA PRO A 161 4.80 -42.98 -18.04
C PRO A 161 5.19 -43.74 -16.76
N ALA A 162 4.36 -44.69 -16.32
CA ALA A 162 4.51 -45.43 -15.05
C ALA A 162 5.91 -46.03 -14.82
N ILE A 163 6.60 -46.47 -15.88
CA ILE A 163 7.97 -47.01 -15.81
C ILE A 163 9.00 -46.04 -15.24
N TYR A 164 8.76 -44.73 -15.32
CA TYR A 164 9.64 -43.68 -14.80
C TYR A 164 9.17 -43.13 -13.45
N GLN A 165 7.95 -43.49 -13.01
CA GLN A 165 7.37 -42.99 -11.76
C GLN A 165 7.95 -43.67 -10.52
N GLU A 166 8.36 -44.93 -10.67
CA GLU A 166 8.84 -45.77 -9.56
C GLU A 166 10.32 -45.53 -9.19
N GLU A 167 11.07 -44.76 -10.00
CA GLU A 167 12.49 -44.49 -9.74
C GLU A 167 12.72 -43.31 -8.78
N ASP A 168 13.31 -43.60 -7.62
CA ASP A 168 13.70 -42.58 -6.61
C ASP A 168 14.57 -41.47 -7.20
N PHE A 169 15.54 -41.83 -8.06
CA PHE A 169 16.41 -40.86 -8.72
C PHE A 169 15.62 -39.86 -9.58
N THR A 170 14.71 -40.36 -10.42
CA THR A 170 13.90 -39.54 -11.33
C THR A 170 13.02 -38.58 -10.55
N ARG A 171 12.42 -39.04 -9.45
CA ARG A 171 11.64 -38.18 -8.54
C ARG A 171 12.49 -37.10 -7.92
N ARG A 172 13.64 -37.43 -7.35
CA ARG A 172 14.55 -36.44 -6.74
C ARG A 172 15.13 -35.45 -7.73
N PHE A 173 15.50 -35.90 -8.94
CA PHE A 173 16.02 -35.04 -9.99
C PHE A 173 14.96 -34.02 -10.43
N LEU A 174 13.72 -34.48 -10.66
CA LEU A 174 12.63 -33.60 -11.10
C LEU A 174 12.08 -32.70 -10.00
N SER A 175 12.27 -33.05 -8.72
CA SER A 175 11.92 -32.16 -7.60
C SER A 175 12.61 -30.79 -7.68
N ILE A 176 13.84 -30.72 -8.23
CA ILE A 176 14.56 -29.46 -8.42
C ILE A 176 13.79 -28.55 -9.37
N PHE A 177 13.36 -29.08 -10.51
CA PHE A 177 12.59 -28.33 -11.50
C PHE A 177 11.19 -28.00 -10.99
N ASN A 178 10.55 -28.96 -10.31
CA ASN A 178 9.24 -28.75 -9.69
C ASN A 178 9.27 -27.56 -8.71
N SER A 179 10.35 -27.45 -7.93
CA SER A 179 10.57 -26.31 -7.05
C SER A 179 10.62 -24.99 -7.82
N MET A 180 11.43 -24.93 -8.89
CA MET A 180 11.56 -23.72 -9.70
C MET A 180 10.23 -23.30 -10.34
N TYR A 181 9.47 -24.25 -10.87
CA TYR A 181 8.15 -23.99 -11.46
C TYR A 181 7.13 -23.52 -10.42
N ALA A 182 7.08 -24.18 -9.26
CA ALA A 182 6.19 -23.76 -8.17
C ALA A 182 6.52 -22.35 -7.68
N ASP A 183 7.79 -21.97 -7.65
CA ASP A 183 8.21 -20.60 -7.28
C ASP A 183 7.77 -19.57 -8.32
N MET A 184 7.85 -19.91 -9.62
CA MET A 184 7.36 -19.08 -10.71
C MET A 184 5.84 -18.93 -10.70
N GLU A 185 5.10 -20.03 -10.54
CA GLU A 185 3.63 -20.02 -10.43
C GLU A 185 3.19 -19.13 -9.26
N ARG A 186 3.82 -19.27 -8.10
CA ARG A 186 3.54 -18.39 -6.95
C ARG A 186 3.79 -16.92 -7.26
N ALA A 187 4.86 -16.60 -7.98
CA ALA A 187 5.14 -15.23 -8.39
C ALA A 187 4.07 -14.69 -9.35
N ILE A 188 3.57 -15.53 -10.27
CA ILE A 188 2.50 -15.19 -11.20
C ILE A 188 1.16 -15.02 -10.46
N ASP A 189 0.81 -15.94 -9.57
CA ASP A 189 -0.43 -15.89 -8.79
C ASP A 189 -0.45 -14.69 -7.83
N GLY A 190 0.72 -14.28 -7.33
CA GLY A 190 0.86 -13.09 -6.48
C GLY A 190 0.84 -11.76 -7.25
N LEU A 191 0.97 -11.78 -8.58
CA LEU A 191 1.09 -10.58 -9.41
C LEU A 191 -0.13 -9.65 -9.36
N PRO A 192 -1.39 -10.14 -9.40
CA PRO A 192 -2.56 -9.29 -9.27
C PRO A 192 -2.57 -8.46 -7.98
N GLY A 193 -2.12 -9.03 -6.86
CA GLY A 193 -2.02 -8.31 -5.59
C GLY A 193 -0.98 -7.18 -5.61
N GLN A 194 0.08 -7.33 -6.40
CA GLN A 194 1.09 -6.28 -6.61
C GLN A 194 0.60 -5.15 -7.54
N MET A 195 -0.47 -5.36 -8.31
CA MET A 195 -1.07 -4.35 -9.17
C MET A 195 -2.12 -3.51 -8.45
N ASP A 196 -2.41 -3.80 -7.19
CA ASP A 196 -3.32 -3.00 -6.37
C ASP A 196 -2.62 -1.72 -5.86
N TYR A 197 -3.06 -0.56 -6.33
CA TYR A 197 -2.51 0.73 -5.94
C TYR A 197 -2.74 1.07 -4.46
N GLU A 198 -3.72 0.44 -3.80
CA GLU A 198 -3.99 0.69 -2.38
C GLU A 198 -2.94 0.04 -1.48
N HIS A 199 -2.39 -1.10 -1.90
CA HIS A 199 -1.43 -1.89 -1.13
C HIS A 199 0.02 -1.73 -1.62
N THR A 200 0.22 -1.12 -2.79
CA THR A 200 1.54 -0.90 -3.38
C THR A 200 2.18 0.40 -2.87
N SER A 201 3.52 0.42 -2.77
CA SER A 201 4.31 1.58 -2.35
C SER A 201 5.46 1.91 -3.31
N GLY A 202 6.10 3.06 -3.10
CA GLY A 202 7.35 3.44 -3.74
C GLY A 202 7.28 3.55 -5.27
N ALA A 203 8.24 2.91 -5.95
CA ALA A 203 8.40 3.01 -7.40
C ALA A 203 7.25 2.34 -8.17
N LEU A 204 6.71 1.23 -7.67
CA LEU A 204 5.63 0.52 -8.32
C LEU A 204 4.33 1.32 -8.26
N LEU A 205 4.05 2.00 -7.14
CA LEU A 205 2.89 2.90 -7.03
C LEU A 205 2.98 4.06 -8.02
N ARG A 206 4.17 4.65 -8.19
CA ARG A 206 4.41 5.69 -9.21
C ARG A 206 4.25 5.16 -10.64
N TYR A 207 4.64 3.92 -10.87
CA TYR A 207 4.45 3.27 -12.17
C TYR A 207 2.96 3.01 -12.46
N LEU A 208 2.18 2.56 -11.48
CA LEU A 208 0.72 2.42 -11.63
C LEU A 208 0.04 3.78 -11.83
N ALA A 209 0.51 4.84 -11.16
CA ALA A 209 -0.01 6.19 -11.37
C ALA A 209 0.20 6.69 -12.81
N SER A 210 1.34 6.35 -13.43
CA SER A 210 1.61 6.76 -14.81
C SER A 210 0.66 6.09 -15.81
N TRP A 211 0.17 4.87 -15.53
CA TRP A 211 -0.83 4.19 -16.37
C TRP A 211 -2.15 4.95 -16.44
N VAL A 212 -2.51 5.65 -15.37
CA VAL A 212 -3.71 6.50 -15.31
C VAL A 212 -3.38 7.98 -15.52
N CYS A 213 -2.21 8.28 -16.10
CA CYS A 213 -1.74 9.64 -16.40
C CYS A 213 -1.74 10.59 -15.18
N VAL A 214 -1.55 10.03 -13.99
CA VAL A 214 -1.38 10.77 -12.73
C VAL A 214 0.12 10.99 -12.51
N GLU A 215 0.57 12.21 -12.78
CA GLU A 215 1.97 12.63 -12.56
C GLU A 215 2.08 13.59 -11.38
N GLY A 216 3.19 13.48 -10.63
CA GLY A 216 3.52 14.39 -9.53
C GLY A 216 2.70 14.14 -8.25
N GLY A 217 3.37 13.83 -7.16
CA GLY A 217 2.76 13.70 -5.85
C GLY A 217 3.85 13.73 -4.81
N ASP A 218 3.77 14.66 -3.87
CA ASP A 218 4.79 14.82 -2.84
C ASP A 218 4.76 13.66 -1.83
N SER A 219 3.64 12.93 -1.75
CA SER A 219 3.46 11.76 -0.88
C SER A 219 2.71 10.61 -1.57
N GLU A 220 2.85 9.40 -1.05
CA GLU A 220 2.14 8.22 -1.54
C GLU A 220 0.62 8.33 -1.34
N GLU A 221 0.18 8.92 -0.23
CA GLU A 221 -1.23 9.14 0.07
C GLU A 221 -1.87 10.07 -0.94
N ALA A 222 -1.17 11.15 -1.32
CA ALA A 222 -1.62 12.06 -2.37
C ALA A 222 -1.76 11.34 -3.71
N LEU A 223 -0.80 10.46 -4.04
CA LEU A 223 -0.85 9.68 -5.28
C LEU A 223 -2.03 8.69 -5.29
N ARG A 224 -2.24 7.95 -4.19
CA ARG A 224 -3.39 7.02 -4.05
C ARG A 224 -4.73 7.76 -4.15
N ALA A 225 -4.85 8.92 -3.50
CA ALA A 225 -6.04 9.74 -3.59
C ALA A 225 -6.33 10.19 -5.03
N ARG A 226 -5.29 10.56 -5.79
CA ARG A 226 -5.41 10.95 -7.19
C ARG A 226 -5.77 9.79 -8.11
N ILE A 227 -5.18 8.61 -7.93
CA ILE A 227 -5.53 7.41 -8.69
C ILE A 227 -7.01 7.08 -8.49
N ARG A 228 -7.50 7.17 -7.26
CA ARG A 228 -8.90 6.86 -6.91
C ARG A 228 -9.91 7.74 -7.66
N THR A 229 -9.60 9.01 -7.89
CA THR A 229 -10.51 9.94 -8.60
C THR A 229 -10.14 10.15 -10.07
N ALA A 230 -9.12 9.45 -10.59
CA ALA A 230 -8.58 9.70 -11.93
C ALA A 230 -9.66 9.63 -13.02
N LEU A 231 -10.43 8.54 -13.07
CA LEU A 231 -11.47 8.36 -14.09
C LEU A 231 -12.56 9.46 -14.07
N PRO A 232 -13.26 9.72 -12.95
CA PRO A 232 -14.26 10.79 -12.91
C PRO A 232 -13.64 12.20 -13.10
N ASP A 233 -12.37 12.39 -12.75
CA ASP A 233 -11.63 13.61 -13.05
C ASP A 233 -11.42 13.78 -14.56
N TYR A 234 -11.06 12.72 -15.29
CA TYR A 234 -10.92 12.78 -16.75
C TYR A 234 -12.25 13.01 -17.46
N GLU A 235 -13.32 12.35 -17.04
CA GLU A 235 -14.66 12.49 -17.65
C GLU A 235 -15.18 13.93 -17.57
N SER A 236 -14.86 14.64 -16.49
CA SER A 236 -15.34 16.00 -16.25
C SER A 236 -14.28 17.09 -16.46
N ARG A 237 -13.04 16.74 -16.82
CA ARG A 237 -11.87 17.65 -16.86
C ARG A 237 -12.14 18.98 -17.54
N TYR A 238 -12.81 18.95 -18.69
CA TYR A 238 -13.06 20.12 -19.54
C TYR A 238 -14.43 20.77 -19.34
N THR A 239 -15.16 20.38 -18.29
CA THR A 239 -16.40 21.04 -17.87
C THR A 239 -16.09 22.18 -16.90
N VAL A 240 -17.08 23.07 -16.67
CA VAL A 240 -16.97 24.12 -15.65
C VAL A 240 -16.59 23.55 -14.28
N GLU A 241 -17.17 22.41 -13.89
CA GLU A 241 -16.82 21.77 -12.62
C GLU A 241 -15.44 21.12 -12.63
N GLY A 242 -14.99 20.57 -13.76
CA GLY A 242 -13.63 20.03 -13.88
C GLY A 242 -12.56 21.11 -13.76
N VAL A 243 -12.80 22.27 -14.39
CA VAL A 243 -11.94 23.45 -14.26
C VAL A 243 -11.96 23.95 -12.82
N ARG A 244 -13.14 24.08 -12.20
CA ARG A 244 -13.27 24.50 -10.78
C ARG A 244 -12.50 23.57 -9.85
N ARG A 245 -12.67 22.25 -10.02
CA ARG A 245 -11.96 21.21 -9.25
C ARG A 245 -10.45 21.30 -9.45
N SER A 246 -9.99 21.56 -10.68
CA SER A 246 -8.57 21.71 -11.00
C SER A 246 -7.96 22.93 -10.32
N VAL A 247 -8.63 24.07 -10.35
CA VAL A 247 -8.18 25.28 -9.66
C VAL A 247 -8.17 25.06 -8.14
N ARG A 248 -9.22 24.47 -7.58
CA ARG A 248 -9.26 24.14 -6.14
C ARG A 248 -8.16 23.18 -5.74
N ARG A 249 -7.83 22.20 -6.57
CA ARG A 249 -6.74 21.24 -6.30
C ARG A 249 -5.38 21.94 -6.28
N LEU A 250 -5.12 22.87 -7.19
CA LEU A 250 -3.84 23.56 -7.29
C LEU A 250 -3.67 24.68 -6.26
N THR A 251 -4.76 25.33 -5.84
CA THR A 251 -4.70 26.55 -5.00
C THR A 251 -5.31 26.37 -3.61
N GLY A 252 -6.05 25.30 -3.36
CA GLY A 252 -6.84 25.11 -2.15
C GLY A 252 -8.05 26.05 -2.02
N ARG A 253 -8.31 26.92 -2.99
CA ARG A 253 -9.40 27.92 -2.97
C ARG A 253 -10.49 27.57 -3.98
N GLU A 254 -11.73 27.91 -3.66
CA GLU A 254 -12.84 27.82 -4.61
C GLU A 254 -12.81 29.03 -5.55
N PRO A 255 -12.67 28.84 -6.88
CA PRO A 255 -12.70 29.94 -7.83
C PRO A 255 -14.13 30.36 -8.19
N ILE A 256 -14.26 31.62 -8.59
CA ILE A 256 -15.42 32.09 -9.35
C ILE A 256 -15.06 32.01 -10.84
N LEU A 257 -15.79 31.19 -11.58
CA LEU A 257 -15.63 31.03 -13.02
C LEU A 257 -16.64 31.90 -13.75
N ILE A 258 -16.16 32.69 -14.70
CA ILE A 258 -17.01 33.51 -15.58
C ILE A 258 -16.71 33.13 -17.02
N GLU A 259 -17.74 32.69 -17.73
CA GLU A 259 -17.66 32.38 -19.16
C GLU A 259 -17.98 33.63 -20.00
N HIS A 260 -17.40 33.74 -21.20
CA HIS A 260 -17.56 34.93 -22.04
C HIS A 260 -19.04 35.32 -22.26
N PHE A 261 -19.92 34.36 -22.53
CA PHE A 261 -21.33 34.65 -22.79
C PHE A 261 -22.04 35.33 -21.61
N GLN A 262 -21.58 35.12 -20.38
CA GLN A 262 -22.15 35.72 -19.18
C GLN A 262 -21.87 37.23 -19.12
N VAL A 263 -20.72 37.64 -19.66
CA VAL A 263 -20.19 39.01 -19.59
C VAL A 263 -19.96 39.61 -20.98
N SER A 264 -20.68 39.13 -21.99
CA SER A 264 -20.50 39.63 -23.35
C SER A 264 -21.03 41.08 -23.45
N PRO A 265 -20.20 42.04 -23.93
CA PRO A 265 -20.59 43.45 -24.04
C PRO A 265 -21.69 43.69 -25.09
N ASN A 266 -21.93 42.72 -25.97
CA ASN A 266 -22.92 42.80 -27.04
C ASN A 266 -24.29 42.21 -26.64
N ARG A 267 -24.48 41.86 -25.37
CA ARG A 267 -25.76 41.38 -24.87
C ARG A 267 -26.83 42.48 -24.92
N PRO A 268 -28.08 42.16 -25.25
CA PRO A 268 -29.17 43.14 -25.29
C PRO A 268 -29.43 43.83 -23.94
N ASP A 269 -29.15 43.13 -22.83
CA ASP A 269 -29.34 43.58 -21.46
C ASP A 269 -28.06 44.17 -20.82
N CYS A 270 -26.98 44.37 -21.59
CA CYS A 270 -25.75 44.96 -21.07
C CYS A 270 -25.96 46.46 -20.80
N GLY A 271 -25.93 46.85 -19.53
CA GLY A 271 -26.10 48.26 -19.13
C GLY A 271 -24.92 49.15 -19.49
N ASP A 272 -23.70 48.63 -19.46
CA ASP A 272 -22.47 49.37 -19.79
C ASP A 272 -21.50 48.53 -20.66
N PRO A 273 -21.69 48.53 -21.99
CA PRO A 273 -20.83 47.77 -22.89
C PRO A 273 -19.36 48.23 -22.90
N GLU A 274 -19.06 49.50 -22.63
CA GLU A 274 -17.69 50.02 -22.64
C GLU A 274 -16.90 49.48 -21.44
N LEU A 275 -17.50 49.48 -20.26
CA LEU A 275 -16.91 48.89 -19.06
C LEU A 275 -16.66 47.38 -19.24
N TYR A 276 -17.62 46.64 -19.79
CA TYR A 276 -17.48 45.20 -20.00
C TYR A 276 -16.39 44.87 -21.02
N ARG A 277 -16.26 45.63 -22.12
CA ARG A 277 -15.12 45.48 -23.04
C ARG A 277 -13.79 45.73 -22.35
N ARG A 278 -13.71 46.71 -21.47
CA ARG A 278 -12.47 47.02 -20.73
C ARG A 278 -12.08 45.90 -19.76
N LEU A 279 -13.05 45.33 -19.05
CA LEU A 279 -12.81 44.31 -18.01
C LEU A 279 -12.67 42.89 -18.57
N TYR A 280 -13.50 42.51 -19.54
CA TYR A 280 -13.60 41.13 -20.03
C TYR A 280 -13.25 40.97 -21.51
N GLY A 281 -13.06 42.07 -22.25
CA GLY A 281 -12.75 42.01 -23.67
C GLY A 281 -13.87 41.45 -24.54
N GLU A 282 -13.53 41.07 -25.77
CA GLU A 282 -14.47 40.59 -26.79
C GLU A 282 -14.17 39.16 -27.28
N ASP A 283 -13.11 38.53 -26.76
CA ASP A 283 -12.68 37.19 -27.19
C ASP A 283 -13.64 36.11 -26.67
N PRO A 284 -14.40 35.41 -27.55
CA PRO A 284 -15.36 34.38 -27.13
C PRO A 284 -14.69 33.10 -26.64
N TYR A 285 -13.40 32.91 -26.94
CA TYR A 285 -12.62 31.74 -26.52
C TYR A 285 -11.87 31.99 -25.22
N ARG A 286 -12.28 33.00 -24.45
CA ARG A 286 -11.69 33.35 -23.16
C ARG A 286 -12.69 33.17 -22.03
N PHE A 287 -12.23 32.55 -20.95
CA PHE A 287 -12.96 32.51 -19.69
C PHE A 287 -12.09 33.08 -18.56
N PHE A 288 -12.75 33.47 -17.46
CA PHE A 288 -12.10 34.15 -16.35
C PHE A 288 -12.15 33.29 -15.10
N VAL A 289 -11.01 33.22 -14.41
CA VAL A 289 -10.86 32.57 -13.12
C VAL A 289 -10.58 33.65 -12.08
N LEU A 290 -11.56 33.93 -11.24
CA LEU A 290 -11.45 34.92 -10.18
C LEU A 290 -11.06 34.22 -8.89
N LEU A 291 -9.95 34.66 -8.30
CA LEU A 291 -9.39 34.11 -7.07
C LEU A 291 -9.15 35.23 -6.05
N PRO A 292 -9.24 34.96 -4.74
CA PRO A 292 -8.84 35.93 -3.71
C PRO A 292 -7.39 36.42 -3.88
N GLU A 293 -7.11 37.66 -3.46
CA GLU A 293 -5.75 38.23 -3.50
C GLU A 293 -4.73 37.39 -2.72
N ASP A 294 -5.12 36.78 -1.60
CA ASP A 294 -4.29 35.95 -0.72
C ASP A 294 -4.13 34.50 -1.19
N THR A 295 -4.51 34.20 -2.44
CA THR A 295 -4.42 32.83 -2.99
C THR A 295 -2.98 32.38 -3.20
N PHE A 296 -2.08 33.30 -3.57
CA PHE A 296 -0.68 32.98 -3.86
C PHE A 296 0.23 33.79 -2.95
N SER A 297 1.23 33.14 -2.37
CA SER A 297 2.23 33.75 -1.49
C SER A 297 3.33 34.49 -2.27
N SER A 298 3.55 34.11 -3.54
CA SER A 298 4.60 34.66 -4.38
C SER A 298 4.22 34.69 -5.86
N GLN A 299 4.90 35.55 -6.62
CA GLN A 299 4.75 35.62 -8.08
C GLN A 299 5.13 34.28 -8.76
N ARG A 300 6.11 33.55 -8.21
CA ARG A 300 6.54 32.24 -8.73
C ARG A 300 5.44 31.19 -8.61
N GLU A 301 4.74 31.17 -7.48
CA GLU A 301 3.60 30.24 -7.25
C GLU A 301 2.46 30.53 -8.23
N ARG A 302 2.18 31.83 -8.44
CA ARG A 302 1.19 32.29 -9.42
C ARG A 302 1.53 31.87 -10.85
N GLU A 303 2.79 32.01 -11.26
CA GLU A 303 3.27 31.60 -12.59
C GLU A 303 3.28 30.07 -12.75
N ALA A 304 3.57 29.32 -11.68
CA ALA A 304 3.43 27.87 -11.68
C ALA A 304 1.97 27.45 -11.92
N PHE A 305 1.02 28.02 -11.16
CA PHE A 305 -0.40 27.78 -11.34
C PHE A 305 -0.88 28.07 -12.77
N GLN A 306 -0.45 29.18 -13.38
CA GLN A 306 -0.84 29.51 -14.75
C GLN A 306 -0.36 28.46 -15.75
N ARG A 307 0.90 28.01 -15.64
CA ARG A 307 1.44 26.94 -16.49
C ARG A 307 0.72 25.62 -16.30
N ASP A 308 0.46 25.23 -15.05
CA ASP A 308 -0.26 23.98 -14.76
C ASP A 308 -1.69 24.01 -15.33
N MET A 309 -2.36 25.17 -15.26
CA MET A 309 -3.69 25.34 -15.83
C MET A 309 -3.71 25.28 -17.36
N GLU A 310 -2.65 25.70 -18.07
CA GLU A 310 -2.58 25.60 -19.53
C GLU A 310 -2.74 24.15 -20.03
N GLU A 311 -2.32 23.15 -19.24
CA GLU A 311 -2.50 21.72 -19.56
C GLU A 311 -3.88 21.17 -19.16
N LEU A 312 -4.62 21.90 -18.33
CA LEU A 312 -5.88 21.45 -17.72
C LEU A 312 -7.11 22.08 -18.38
N ILE A 313 -6.96 23.16 -19.13
CA ILE A 313 -8.07 23.85 -19.79
C ILE A 313 -8.50 23.18 -21.10
N PRO A 314 -9.76 23.39 -21.54
CA PRO A 314 -10.22 22.89 -22.83
C PRO A 314 -9.38 23.42 -23.99
N ALA A 315 -9.13 22.58 -24.98
CA ALA A 315 -8.37 22.96 -26.16
C ALA A 315 -9.03 24.14 -26.90
N GLY A 316 -8.21 25.11 -27.32
CA GLY A 316 -8.68 26.31 -28.02
C GLY A 316 -9.28 27.39 -27.12
N MET A 317 -9.36 27.17 -25.80
CA MET A 317 -9.73 28.20 -24.83
C MET A 317 -8.50 28.86 -24.22
N SER A 318 -8.65 30.11 -23.79
CA SER A 318 -7.68 30.85 -22.99
C SER A 318 -8.26 31.17 -21.61
N MET A 319 -7.44 30.97 -20.58
CA MET A 319 -7.78 31.32 -19.20
C MET A 319 -7.22 32.69 -18.86
N GLN A 320 -8.06 33.61 -18.39
CA GLN A 320 -7.61 34.84 -17.77
C GLN A 320 -7.84 34.81 -16.25
N MET A 321 -6.74 34.74 -15.50
CA MET A 321 -6.80 34.77 -14.04
C MET A 321 -6.88 36.20 -13.52
N VAL A 322 -7.84 36.48 -12.63
CA VAL A 322 -8.03 37.78 -11.98
C VAL A 322 -7.95 37.59 -10.46
N GLN A 323 -6.97 38.23 -9.82
CA GLN A 323 -6.89 38.27 -8.36
C GLN A 323 -7.73 39.43 -7.82
N LEU A 324 -8.73 39.09 -7.02
CA LEU A 324 -9.69 40.02 -6.44
C LEU A 324 -9.11 40.66 -5.18
N LYS A 325 -8.72 41.92 -5.31
CA LYS A 325 -8.33 42.76 -4.18
C LYS A 325 -9.52 43.04 -3.28
N SER A 326 -9.29 43.01 -1.98
CA SER A 326 -10.32 43.32 -1.00
C SER A 326 -10.42 44.84 -0.81
N CYS A 327 -11.14 45.55 -1.68
CA CYS A 327 -11.29 47.00 -1.63
C CYS A 327 -12.60 47.47 -2.29
N ILE A 328 -12.88 48.77 -2.24
CA ILE A 328 -13.93 49.40 -3.05
C ILE A 328 -13.27 50.25 -4.13
N GLN A 329 -13.19 49.69 -5.33
CA GLN A 329 -12.77 50.43 -6.52
C GLN A 329 -13.86 50.32 -7.58
N LEU A 330 -14.50 51.45 -7.90
CA LEU A 330 -15.48 51.51 -8.98
C LEU A 330 -14.79 51.17 -10.30
N ASP A 331 -15.55 50.68 -11.27
CA ASP A 331 -15.05 50.53 -12.65
C ASP A 331 -13.94 49.47 -12.84
N TRP A 332 -13.64 48.68 -11.81
CA TRP A 332 -12.66 47.60 -11.78
C TRP A 332 -13.32 46.26 -11.41
N HIS A 333 -12.54 45.18 -11.31
CA HIS A 333 -13.01 43.87 -10.82
C HIS A 333 -13.33 43.90 -9.31
N THR A 334 -14.32 44.71 -8.94
CA THR A 334 -14.87 44.85 -7.59
C THR A 334 -16.33 44.45 -7.64
N TYR A 335 -16.66 43.32 -7.03
CA TYR A 335 -18.00 42.77 -7.03
C TYR A 335 -18.60 42.87 -5.64
N LEU A 336 -19.83 43.38 -5.59
CA LEU A 336 -20.59 43.52 -4.36
C LEU A 336 -20.83 42.14 -3.72
N GLY A 337 -20.55 42.01 -2.43
CA GLY A 337 -20.70 40.75 -1.70
C GLY A 337 -19.60 39.71 -1.93
N VAL A 338 -18.62 40.00 -2.80
CA VAL A 338 -17.46 39.11 -3.07
C VAL A 338 -16.18 39.70 -2.47
N ASN A 339 -15.68 40.79 -3.08
CA ASN A 339 -14.42 41.44 -2.68
C ASN A 339 -14.58 42.93 -2.34
N SER A 340 -15.80 43.47 -2.45
CA SER A 340 -16.12 44.80 -1.96
C SER A 340 -16.06 44.82 -0.43
N ARG A 341 -14.98 45.40 0.13
CA ARG A 341 -14.85 45.66 1.57
C ARG A 341 -14.47 47.12 1.79
N VAL A 342 -15.17 47.76 2.72
CA VAL A 342 -14.76 49.06 3.25
C VAL A 342 -13.53 48.80 4.14
N GLY A 343 -12.42 49.46 3.85
CA GLY A 343 -11.21 49.37 4.66
C GLY A 343 -11.47 49.73 6.11
N GLY A 344 -10.71 49.13 7.03
CA GLY A 344 -10.68 49.57 8.42
C GLY A 344 -10.05 50.96 8.53
N TYR A 345 -10.38 51.70 9.58
CA TYR A 345 -9.76 52.98 9.89
C TYR A 345 -8.26 52.77 10.19
N VAL A 346 -7.39 53.00 9.22
CA VAL A 346 -5.94 53.06 9.45
C VAL A 346 -5.57 54.52 9.63
N PRO A 347 -5.20 54.98 10.85
CA PRO A 347 -4.73 56.35 11.03
C PRO A 347 -3.42 56.51 10.25
N ALA A 348 -3.52 57.09 9.06
CA ALA A 348 -2.37 57.44 8.24
C ALA A 348 -1.70 58.67 8.84
N ALA A 349 -0.56 58.49 9.52
CA ALA A 349 0.40 59.56 9.71
C ALA A 349 1.21 59.67 8.41
N ILE A 350 1.23 60.86 7.80
CA ILE A 350 2.02 61.10 6.60
C ILE A 350 3.51 61.09 7.02
N ASP A 351 4.23 60.02 6.71
CA ASP A 351 5.69 59.97 6.69
C ASP A 351 6.19 59.56 5.29
N GLU A 352 7.49 59.66 5.03
CA GLU A 352 8.10 59.35 3.72
C GLU A 352 8.09 57.86 3.32
N GLN A 353 7.61 56.96 4.20
CA GLN A 353 7.59 55.51 4.04
C GLN A 353 6.17 54.90 3.98
N VAL A 354 5.12 55.65 4.33
CA VAL A 354 3.73 55.16 4.33
C VAL A 354 3.10 55.28 2.94
N THR A 355 2.72 54.14 2.36
CA THR A 355 1.91 54.09 1.12
C THR A 355 0.42 54.10 1.49
N ILE A 356 -0.34 55.07 0.98
CA ILE A 356 -1.80 55.15 1.20
C ILE A 356 -2.48 53.99 0.47
N HIS A 357 -3.20 53.15 1.21
CA HIS A 357 -4.02 52.08 0.63
C HIS A 357 -5.26 52.66 -0.08
N TYR A 358 -5.76 51.97 -1.12
CA TYR A 358 -6.82 52.46 -2.02
C TYR A 358 -8.15 52.83 -1.33
N ASP A 359 -8.38 52.32 -0.13
CA ASP A 359 -9.60 52.43 0.68
C ASP A 359 -9.36 53.20 2.01
N THR A 360 -8.23 53.92 2.12
CA THR A 360 -7.92 54.72 3.31
C THR A 360 -8.88 55.92 3.42
N THR A 361 -9.75 55.91 4.42
CA THR A 361 -10.53 57.10 4.79
C THR A 361 -9.65 58.05 5.61
N ILE A 362 -9.26 59.19 5.01
CA ILE A 362 -8.52 60.26 5.71
C ILE A 362 -9.52 61.09 6.52
N GLY A 363 -9.62 60.81 7.82
CA GLY A 363 -10.36 61.63 8.78
C GLY A 363 -9.41 62.59 9.49
N GLY A 364 -9.75 63.88 9.51
CA GLY A 364 -9.01 64.86 10.33
C GLY A 364 -9.08 64.47 11.81
N ALA A 365 -7.95 64.56 12.52
CA ALA A 365 -7.92 64.41 13.97
C ALA A 365 -8.75 65.52 14.61
N SER A 366 -10.02 65.24 14.86
CA SER A 366 -10.93 66.10 15.62
C SER A 366 -11.85 65.21 16.44
N HIS A 367 -11.26 64.57 17.46
CA HIS A 367 -12.02 64.03 18.59
C HIS A 367 -11.70 64.89 19.82
N GLU A 368 -12.64 65.78 20.15
CA GLU A 368 -13.01 66.02 21.55
C GLU A 368 -13.79 64.82 22.09
#